data_AF-A0AAU3I1K7-F1
#
_entry.id   AF-A0AAU3I1K7-F1
#
_cell.length_a   1.000
_cell.length_b   1.000
_cell.length_c   1.000
_cell.angle_alpha   90.00
_cell.angle_beta   90.00
_cell.angle_gamma   90.00
#
_symmetry.space_group_name_H-M   'P 1'
#
loop_
_entity.id
_entity.type
_entity.pdbx_description
1 polymer ?
#
loop_
_entity_poly.entity_id
_entity_poly.type
_entity_poly.pdbx_seq_one_letter_code
_entity_poly.pdbx_strand_id
1 'polypeptide(L)'
;MFGGIAGFIAVGIAIAIGVAGERAAKKRKKAFWDTYGSFEGFRDQVDAERVQGVRRASGDIAAVKAVRGDHPHVPLVMAKRYVDELPS
;
A
#
# COMPACT_ATOMS: atom_id res chain seq x y z
N MET A 1 -37.40 23.65 17.12
CA MET A 1 -37.48 23.83 15.66
C MET A 1 -36.07 23.91 15.10
N PHE A 2 -35.70 22.99 14.19
CA PHE A 2 -34.46 22.91 13.37
C PHE A 2 -33.12 22.84 14.15
N GLY A 3 -32.40 21.73 14.27
CA GLY A 3 -32.42 20.50 13.48
C GLY A 3 -31.84 20.71 12.08
N GLY A 4 -30.54 20.43 11.91
CA GLY A 4 -30.02 19.96 10.61
C GLY A 4 -29.13 20.88 9.77
N ILE A 5 -27.98 21.34 10.28
CA ILE A 5 -26.92 21.91 9.40
C ILE A 5 -25.50 21.36 9.71
N ALA A 6 -25.25 20.86 10.92
CA ALA A 6 -23.90 20.41 11.30
C ALA A 6 -23.42 19.12 10.60
N GLY A 7 -24.31 18.34 9.97
CA GLY A 7 -23.97 17.04 9.37
C GLY A 7 -23.38 17.08 7.96
N PHE A 8 -23.54 18.17 7.21
CA PHE A 8 -23.20 18.18 5.78
C PHE A 8 -21.74 18.57 5.48
N ILE A 9 -21.09 19.36 6.33
CA ILE A 9 -19.71 19.83 6.07
C ILE A 9 -18.69 18.69 6.26
N ALA A 10 -18.97 17.72 7.13
CA ALA A 10 -18.07 16.58 7.37
C ALA A 10 -18.01 15.58 6.20
N VAL A 11 -19.07 15.46 5.39
CA VAL A 11 -19.13 14.50 4.27
C VAL A 11 -18.40 15.02 3.04
N GLY A 12 -18.38 16.34 2.80
CA GLY A 12 -17.74 16.93 1.62
C GLY A 12 -16.22 16.75 1.56
N ILE A 13 -15.54 16.77 2.72
CA ILE A 13 -14.07 16.65 2.80
C ILE A 13 -13.63 15.20 2.54
N ALA A 14 -14.41 14.20 2.97
CA ALA A 14 -14.09 12.78 2.76
C ALA A 14 -14.14 12.38 1.27
N ILE A 15 -15.06 12.97 0.49
CA ILE A 15 -15.23 12.66 -0.93
C ILE A 15 -14.07 13.21 -1.77
N ALA A 16 -13.58 14.42 -1.48
CA ALA A 16 -12.48 15.03 -2.23
C ALA A 16 -11.14 14.29 -2.05
N ILE A 17 -10.89 13.72 -0.86
CA ILE A 17 -9.67 12.93 -0.58
C ILE A 17 -9.69 11.59 -1.34
N GLY A 18 -10.87 10.98 -1.52
CA GLY A 18 -11.03 9.72 -2.24
C GLY A 18 -10.59 9.80 -3.71
N VAL A 19 -10.97 10.87 -4.42
CA VAL A 19 -10.70 11.00 -5.86
C VAL A 19 -9.23 11.28 -6.16
N ALA A 20 -8.55 12.06 -5.31
CA ALA A 20 -7.12 12.31 -5.44
C ALA A 20 -6.28 11.06 -5.13
N GLY A 21 -6.69 10.29 -4.10
CA GLY A 21 -6.09 9.02 -3.74
C GLY A 21 -6.21 7.98 -4.86
N GLU A 22 -7.36 7.92 -5.53
CA GLU A 22 -7.62 6.94 -6.58
C GLU A 22 -6.75 7.17 -7.84
N ARG A 23 -6.55 8.43 -8.25
CA ARG A 23 -5.62 8.75 -9.34
C ARG A 23 -4.17 8.45 -8.98
N ALA A 24 -3.74 8.75 -7.75
CA ALA A 24 -2.39 8.45 -7.29
C ALA A 24 -2.17 6.93 -7.16
N ALA A 25 -3.14 6.19 -6.65
CA ALA A 25 -3.11 4.73 -6.57
C ALA A 25 -3.07 4.08 -7.95
N LYS A 26 -3.86 4.60 -8.91
CA LYS A 26 -3.85 4.14 -10.30
C LYS A 26 -2.51 4.40 -10.98
N LYS A 27 -1.89 5.57 -10.75
CA LYS A 27 -0.54 5.89 -11.22
C LYS A 27 0.52 4.96 -10.61
N ARG A 28 0.48 4.72 -9.29
CA ARG A 28 1.40 3.79 -8.60
C ARG A 28 1.24 2.36 -9.10
N LYS A 29 0.00 1.89 -9.27
CA LYS A 29 -0.29 0.58 -9.86
C LYS A 29 0.29 0.48 -11.27
N LYS A 30 0.10 1.50 -12.11
CA LYS A 30 0.70 1.52 -13.45
C LYS A 30 2.23 1.49 -13.40
N ALA A 31 2.84 2.33 -12.58
CA ALA A 31 4.30 2.37 -12.41
C ALA A 31 4.85 1.03 -11.89
N PHE A 32 4.14 0.36 -10.99
CA PHE A 32 4.50 -0.97 -10.51
C PHE A 32 4.58 -1.98 -11.66
N TRP A 33 3.54 -2.08 -12.49
CA TRP A 33 3.55 -3.01 -13.63
C TRP A 33 4.56 -2.60 -14.70
N ASP A 34 4.82 -1.30 -14.87
CA ASP A 34 5.83 -0.79 -15.80
C ASP A 34 7.26 -1.16 -15.36
N THR A 35 7.55 -1.05 -14.06
CA THR A 35 8.86 -1.37 -13.48
C THR A 35 9.11 -2.86 -13.33
N TYR A 36 8.13 -3.61 -12.82
CA TYR A 36 8.32 -5.00 -12.43
C TYR A 36 7.74 -6.00 -13.45
N GLY A 37 6.86 -5.56 -14.35
CA GLY A 37 6.20 -6.39 -15.36
C GLY A 37 5.15 -7.34 -14.80
N SER A 38 5.47 -8.02 -13.70
CA SER A 38 4.62 -8.98 -13.01
C SER A 38 4.82 -8.89 -11.49
N PHE A 39 3.97 -9.59 -10.74
CA PHE A 39 4.16 -9.73 -9.30
C PHE A 39 5.38 -10.60 -8.97
N GLU A 40 5.68 -11.61 -9.79
CA GLU A 40 6.88 -12.45 -9.63
C GLU A 40 8.15 -11.64 -9.90
N GLY A 41 8.17 -10.79 -10.94
CA GLY A 41 9.30 -9.91 -11.22
C GLY A 41 9.55 -8.87 -10.12
N PHE A 42 8.50 -8.50 -9.37
CA PHE A 42 8.63 -7.75 -8.13
C PHE A 42 9.21 -8.62 -7.02
N ARG A 43 8.65 -9.83 -6.81
CA ARG A 43 9.07 -10.76 -5.77
C ARG A 43 10.55 -11.11 -5.85
N ASP A 44 11.07 -11.27 -7.06
CA ASP A 44 12.49 -11.60 -7.32
C ASP A 44 13.43 -10.42 -7.06
N GLN A 45 12.92 -9.18 -7.03
CA GLN A 45 13.70 -7.98 -6.72
C GLN A 45 13.65 -7.58 -5.23
N VAL A 46 12.72 -8.14 -4.45
CA VAL A 46 12.62 -7.86 -3.02
C VAL A 46 13.58 -8.77 -2.26
N ASP A 47 14.38 -8.17 -1.38
CA ASP A 47 15.23 -8.89 -0.44
C ASP A 47 14.39 -9.65 0.61
N ALA A 48 14.13 -10.92 0.33
CA ALA A 48 13.29 -11.78 1.16
C ALA A 48 13.88 -12.00 2.56
N GLU A 49 15.20 -12.16 2.68
CA GLU A 49 15.85 -12.38 3.96
C GLU A 49 15.72 -11.16 4.86
N ARG A 50 15.95 -9.95 4.30
CA ARG A 50 15.76 -8.70 5.04
C ARG A 50 14.32 -8.52 5.48
N VAL A 51 13.34 -8.71 4.59
CA VAL A 51 11.92 -8.54 4.92
C VAL A 51 11.46 -9.55 5.96
N GLN A 52 11.90 -10.81 5.85
CA GLN A 52 11.62 -11.84 6.85
C GLN A 52 12.27 -11.52 8.21
N GLY A 53 13.49 -10.99 8.22
CA GLY A 53 14.16 -10.49 9.42
C GLY A 53 13.36 -9.38 10.11
N VAL A 54 12.88 -8.39 9.35
CA VAL A 54 12.01 -7.32 9.87
C VAL A 54 10.69 -7.87 10.38
N ARG A 55 10.08 -8.83 9.66
CA ARG A 55 8.84 -9.48 10.08
C ARG A 55 9.00 -10.18 11.44
N ARG A 56 10.09 -10.93 11.63
CA ARG A 56 10.38 -11.64 12.88
C ARG A 56 10.71 -10.68 14.03
N ALA A 57 11.41 -9.59 13.74
CA ALA A 57 11.83 -8.63 14.77
C ALA A 57 10.73 -7.64 15.17
N SER A 58 9.84 -7.27 14.25
CA SER A 58 8.94 -6.11 14.41
C SER A 58 7.51 -6.32 13.89
N GLY A 59 7.21 -7.51 13.37
CA GLY A 59 5.88 -7.92 12.92
C GLY A 59 5.55 -7.56 11.46
N ASP A 60 4.38 -8.03 11.02
CA ASP A 60 3.96 -7.96 9.61
C ASP A 60 3.81 -6.52 9.10
N ILE A 61 3.33 -5.60 9.93
CA ILE A 61 3.16 -4.19 9.55
C ILE A 61 4.53 -3.55 9.27
N ALA A 62 5.54 -3.87 10.07
CA ALA A 62 6.90 -3.38 9.86
C ALA A 62 7.50 -3.95 8.58
N ALA A 63 7.28 -5.24 8.29
CA ALA A 63 7.71 -5.88 7.05
C ALA A 63 7.06 -5.24 5.81
N VAL A 64 5.74 -5.00 5.83
CA VAL A 64 5.03 -4.32 4.74
C VAL A 64 5.55 -2.89 4.55
N LYS A 65 5.87 -2.18 5.63
CA LYS A 65 6.48 -0.85 5.57
C LYS A 65 7.89 -0.90 5.00
N ALA A 66 8.71 -1.89 5.35
CA ALA A 66 10.05 -2.07 4.81
C ALA A 66 9.99 -2.27 3.30
N VAL A 67 9.14 -3.20 2.81
CA VAL A 67 8.92 -3.43 1.38
C VAL A 67 8.54 -2.15 0.64
N ARG A 68 7.64 -1.33 1.20
CA ARG A 68 7.22 -0.07 0.56
C ARG A 68 8.22 1.07 0.73
N GLY A 69 9.14 0.96 1.68
CA GLY A 69 10.27 1.88 1.84
C GLY A 69 11.31 1.67 0.75
N ASP A 70 11.65 0.40 0.49
CA ASP A 70 12.59 0.01 -0.56
C ASP A 70 11.95 0.12 -1.97
N HIS A 71 10.63 -0.09 -2.07
CA HIS A 71 9.89 -0.05 -3.34
C HIS A 71 8.68 0.91 -3.26
N PRO A 72 8.88 2.24 -3.42
CA PRO A 72 7.86 3.27 -3.14
C PRO A 72 6.63 3.23 -4.06
N HIS A 73 6.76 2.64 -5.25
CA HIS A 73 5.66 2.51 -6.21
C HIS A 73 4.80 1.28 -5.99
N VAL A 74 5.18 0.38 -5.07
CA VAL A 74 4.43 -0.85 -4.81
C VAL A 74 3.08 -0.54 -4.18
N PRO A 75 1.97 -1.03 -4.77
CA PRO A 75 0.66 -0.94 -4.16
C PRO A 75 0.64 -1.68 -2.82
N LEU A 76 -0.04 -1.11 -1.82
CA LEU A 76 -0.11 -1.69 -0.47
C LEU A 76 -0.57 -3.16 -0.47
N VAL A 77 -1.54 -3.49 -1.33
CA VAL A 77 -2.06 -4.86 -1.47
C VAL A 77 -0.98 -5.83 -1.94
N MET A 78 -0.09 -5.41 -2.85
CA MET A 78 1.00 -6.25 -3.36
C MET A 78 2.10 -6.42 -2.30
N ALA A 79 2.44 -5.36 -1.57
CA ALA A 79 3.37 -5.46 -0.45
C ALA A 79 2.84 -6.37 0.66
N LYS A 80 1.55 -6.28 0.98
CA LYS A 80 0.91 -7.17 1.94
C LYS A 80 0.93 -8.62 1.45
N ARG A 81 0.51 -8.85 0.21
CA ARG A 81 0.53 -10.17 -0.41
C ARG A 81 1.91 -10.81 -0.35
N TYR A 82 2.97 -10.06 -0.67
CA TYR A 82 4.34 -10.55 -0.58
C TYR A 82 4.69 -11.02 0.84
N VAL A 83 4.39 -10.20 1.86
CA VAL A 83 4.68 -10.55 3.26
C VAL A 83 3.86 -11.76 3.72
N ASP A 84 2.59 -11.87 3.30
CA ASP A 84 1.73 -13.01 3.60
C ASP A 84 2.22 -14.32 2.93
N GLU A 85 2.85 -14.23 1.75
CA GLU A 85 3.42 -15.37 1.02
C GLU A 85 4.83 -15.77 1.52
N LEU A 86 5.46 -14.98 2.40
CA LEU A 86 6.76 -15.34 2.97
C LEU A 86 6.63 -16.53 3.93
N PRO A 87 7.54 -17.52 3.86
CA PRO A 87 7.56 -18.60 4.83
C PRO A 87 7.78 -18.04 6.25
N SER A 88 7.05 -18.58 7.21
CA SER A 88 7.17 -18.25 8.64
C SER A 88 8.54 -18.64 9.19
#